data_AF-A0A6L8GI51-F1
#
_entry.id   AF-A0A6L8GI51-F1
#
_cell.length_a   1.000
_cell.length_b   1.000
_cell.length_c   1.000
_cell.angle_alpha   90.00
_cell.angle_beta   90.00
_cell.angle_gamma   90.00
#
_symmetry.space_group_name_H-M   'P 1'
#
loop_
_entity.id
_entity.type
_entity.pdbx_description
1 polymer ?
#
loop_
_entity_poly.entity_id
_entity_poly.type
_entity_poly.pdbx_seq_one_letter_code
_entity_poly.pdbx_strand_id
1 'polypeptide(L)'
;MTATSSAGKIDGDLAYQTAILQGVSRTFALTIPQLPAGLREVVGNAYLLCRITDTIEDEPALSAVQKQALAARFVEVVAGRAAPEPFARDLGAGLSSSTTASEHDLVTNTARVIRITHGFEKTQREALARCVHVMA
;
A
#
# COMPACT_ATOMS: atom_id res chain seq x y z
N MET A 1 -27.86 2.37 13.59
CA MET A 1 -27.69 2.55 12.12
C MET A 1 -26.22 2.86 11.77
N THR A 2 -25.25 2.06 12.24
CA THR A 2 -23.81 2.38 12.12
C THR A 2 -22.98 1.32 11.36
N ALA A 3 -23.57 0.20 10.94
CA ALA A 3 -22.86 -0.85 10.20
C ALA A 3 -22.66 -0.50 8.70
N THR A 4 -23.55 0.32 8.13
CA THR A 4 -23.56 0.64 6.69
C THR A 4 -22.40 1.55 6.26
N SER A 5 -21.82 2.35 7.18
CA SER A 5 -20.76 3.30 6.85
C SER A 5 -19.35 2.70 6.78
N SER A 6 -19.11 1.56 7.44
CA SER A 6 -17.82 0.87 7.44
C SER A 6 -17.67 -0.06 6.23
N ALA A 7 -18.73 -0.80 5.88
CA ALA A 7 -18.73 -1.69 4.72
C ALA A 7 -18.56 -0.91 3.41
N GLY A 8 -19.35 0.16 3.20
CA GLY A 8 -19.23 0.99 2.00
C GLY A 8 -17.90 1.73 1.86
N LYS A 9 -17.16 1.91 2.98
CA LYS A 9 -15.81 2.48 2.95
C LYS A 9 -14.79 1.48 2.45
N ILE A 10 -14.89 0.21 2.86
CA ILE A 10 -14.04 -0.87 2.38
C ILE A 10 -14.30 -1.17 0.90
N ASP A 11 -15.55 -1.17 0.46
CA ASP A 11 -15.88 -1.36 -0.97
C ASP A 11 -15.23 -0.27 -1.84
N GLY A 12 -15.28 0.98 -1.38
CA GLY A 12 -14.61 2.10 -2.06
C GLY A 12 -13.08 1.98 -2.07
N ASP A 13 -12.48 1.42 -1.01
CA ASP A 13 -11.04 1.17 -0.94
C ASP A 13 -10.63 0.00 -1.87
N LEU A 14 -11.42 -1.07 -1.96
CA LEU A 14 -11.19 -2.19 -2.88
C LEU A 14 -11.37 -1.78 -4.36
N ALA A 15 -12.34 -0.93 -4.65
CA ALA A 15 -12.50 -0.33 -5.97
C ALA A 15 -11.26 0.50 -6.35
N TYR A 16 -10.73 1.29 -5.40
CA TYR A 16 -9.48 2.00 -5.57
C TYR A 16 -8.31 1.05 -5.83
N GLN A 17 -8.14 -0.02 -5.03
CA GLN A 17 -7.09 -1.02 -5.23
C GLN A 17 -7.12 -1.60 -6.65
N THR A 18 -8.32 -1.91 -7.16
CA THR A 18 -8.48 -2.44 -8.51
C THR A 18 -8.05 -1.43 -9.58
N ALA A 19 -8.42 -0.16 -9.40
CA ALA A 19 -8.09 0.90 -10.34
C ALA A 19 -6.60 1.24 -10.33
N ILE A 20 -6.00 1.44 -9.15
CA ILE A 20 -4.61 1.89 -9.03
C ILE A 20 -3.62 0.82 -9.53
N LEU A 21 -3.95 -0.47 -9.41
CA LEU A 21 -3.14 -1.57 -9.96
C LEU A 21 -2.87 -1.40 -11.46
N GLN A 22 -3.83 -0.88 -12.23
CA GLN A 22 -3.63 -0.58 -13.66
C GLN A 22 -2.55 0.49 -13.86
N GLY A 23 -2.52 1.48 -12.96
CA GLY A 23 -1.59 2.61 -13.01
C GLY A 23 -0.18 2.26 -12.56
N VAL A 24 -0.02 1.33 -11.62
CA VAL A 24 1.30 0.95 -11.05
C VAL A 24 1.83 -0.40 -11.57
N SER A 25 1.05 -1.16 -12.34
CA SER A 25 1.50 -2.43 -12.92
C SER A 25 0.63 -3.00 -14.03
N ARG A 26 1.06 -2.85 -15.30
CA ARG A 26 0.33 -3.41 -16.46
C ARG A 26 0.18 -4.93 -16.41
N THR A 27 1.20 -5.66 -15.93
CA THR A 27 1.16 -7.13 -15.92
C THR A 27 0.32 -7.65 -14.75
N PHE A 28 0.54 -7.17 -13.53
CA PHE A 28 -0.21 -7.64 -12.37
C PHE A 28 -1.68 -7.21 -12.39
N ALA A 29 -1.97 -6.07 -13.03
CA ALA A 29 -3.33 -5.66 -13.35
C ALA A 29 -4.12 -6.70 -14.19
N LEU A 30 -3.43 -7.51 -15.00
CA LEU A 30 -4.05 -8.56 -15.81
C LEU A 30 -4.09 -9.90 -15.08
N THR A 31 -3.06 -10.22 -14.30
CA THR A 31 -2.92 -11.54 -13.68
C THR A 31 -3.62 -11.66 -12.32
N ILE A 32 -3.62 -10.61 -11.49
CA ILE A 32 -4.28 -10.62 -10.17
C ILE A 32 -5.78 -10.89 -10.28
N PRO A 33 -6.53 -10.29 -11.24
CA PRO A 33 -7.95 -10.62 -11.42
C PRO A 33 -8.23 -12.10 -11.72
N GLN A 34 -7.27 -12.84 -12.30
CA GLN A 34 -7.41 -14.26 -12.63
C GLN A 34 -7.25 -15.18 -11.40
N LEU A 35 -6.83 -14.65 -10.25
CA LEU A 35 -6.73 -15.41 -9.02
C LEU A 35 -8.12 -15.79 -8.48
N PRO A 36 -8.23 -16.88 -7.70
CA PRO A 36 -9.43 -17.19 -6.93
C PRO A 36 -9.88 -16.01 -6.07
N ALA A 37 -11.19 -15.88 -5.86
CA ALA A 37 -11.79 -14.72 -5.20
C ALA A 37 -11.10 -14.35 -3.87
N GLY A 38 -10.80 -15.33 -3.01
CA GLY A 38 -10.14 -15.10 -1.72
C GLY A 38 -8.66 -14.70 -1.79
N LEU A 39 -7.99 -14.85 -2.94
CA LEU A 39 -6.59 -14.46 -3.13
C LEU A 39 -6.44 -13.14 -3.87
N ARG A 40 -7.39 -12.80 -4.75
CA ARG A 40 -7.33 -11.59 -5.58
C ARG A 40 -7.10 -10.33 -4.75
N GLU A 41 -7.87 -10.16 -3.69
CA GLU A 41 -7.82 -8.95 -2.84
C GLU A 41 -6.51 -8.90 -2.03
N VAL A 42 -6.13 -10.02 -1.42
CA VAL A 42 -4.93 -10.11 -0.58
C VAL A 42 -3.66 -9.94 -1.40
N VAL A 43 -3.58 -10.57 -2.57
CA VAL A 43 -2.42 -10.44 -3.47
C VAL A 43 -2.39 -9.05 -4.11
N GLY A 44 -3.54 -8.48 -4.47
CA GLY A 44 -3.64 -7.08 -4.90
C GLY A 44 -3.10 -6.12 -3.85
N ASN A 45 -3.47 -6.32 -2.58
CA ASN A 45 -3.00 -5.51 -1.48
C ASN A 45 -1.50 -5.70 -1.22
N ALA A 46 -1.02 -6.94 -1.22
CA ALA A 46 0.40 -7.28 -1.09
C ALA A 46 1.24 -6.55 -2.14
N TYR A 47 0.76 -6.54 -3.38
CA TYR A 47 1.44 -5.85 -4.47
C TYR A 47 1.55 -4.34 -4.22
N LEU A 48 0.46 -3.70 -3.76
CA LEU A 48 0.48 -2.27 -3.45
C LEU A 48 1.39 -1.93 -2.28
N LEU A 49 1.45 -2.79 -1.25
CA LEU A 49 2.40 -2.63 -0.15
C LEU A 49 3.85 -2.69 -0.65
N CYS A 50 4.17 -3.71 -1.47
CA CYS A 50 5.49 -3.84 -2.09
C CYS A 50 5.82 -2.63 -2.97
N ARG A 51 4.87 -2.16 -3.79
CA ARG A 51 5.09 -1.00 -4.66
C ARG A 51 5.36 0.29 -3.86
N ILE A 52 4.72 0.49 -2.70
CA ILE A 52 5.03 1.63 -1.82
C ILE A 52 6.47 1.50 -1.28
N THR A 53 6.91 0.29 -0.91
CA THR A 53 8.31 0.05 -0.52
C THR A 53 9.27 0.35 -1.67
N ASP A 54 9.00 -0.14 -2.88
CA ASP A 54 9.79 0.15 -4.09
C ASP A 54 9.86 1.67 -4.33
N THR A 55 8.75 2.40 -4.19
CA THR A 55 8.73 3.86 -4.36
C THR A 55 9.65 4.57 -3.36
N ILE A 56 9.79 4.08 -2.12
CA ILE A 56 10.77 4.60 -1.16
C ILE A 56 12.21 4.31 -1.63
N GLU A 57 12.46 3.06 -2.03
CA GLU A 57 13.79 2.59 -2.44
C GLU A 57 14.30 3.30 -3.70
N ASP A 58 13.42 3.51 -4.68
CA ASP A 58 13.77 4.03 -6.00
C ASP A 58 13.79 5.57 -6.07
N GLU A 59 13.18 6.29 -5.11
CA GLU A 59 13.09 7.75 -5.19
C GLU A 59 14.48 8.42 -5.10
N PRO A 60 14.95 9.10 -6.16
CA PRO A 60 16.30 9.67 -6.19
C PRO A 60 16.47 10.91 -5.29
N ALA A 61 15.39 11.63 -4.96
CA ALA A 61 15.48 12.82 -4.11
C ALA A 61 15.66 12.49 -2.62
N LEU A 62 15.41 11.25 -2.20
CA LEU A 62 15.62 10.79 -0.84
C LEU A 62 17.06 10.30 -0.63
N SER A 63 17.71 10.80 0.42
CA SER A 63 18.98 10.21 0.89
C SER A 63 18.77 8.81 1.45
N ALA A 64 19.83 8.01 1.51
CA ALA A 64 19.77 6.66 2.08
C ALA A 64 19.20 6.64 3.52
N VAL A 65 19.54 7.65 4.34
CA VAL A 65 19.03 7.78 5.72
C VAL A 65 17.53 8.06 5.72
N GLN A 66 17.04 8.92 4.82
CA GLN A 66 15.60 9.17 4.70
C GLN A 66 14.85 7.93 4.23
N LYS A 67 15.39 7.20 3.24
CA LYS A 67 14.81 5.94 2.76
C LYS A 67 14.68 4.93 3.88
N GLN A 68 15.75 4.69 4.64
CA GLN A 68 15.73 3.77 5.78
C GLN A 68 14.72 4.18 6.86
N ALA A 69 14.65 5.47 7.18
CA ALA A 69 13.69 5.98 8.18
C ALA A 69 12.22 5.83 7.72
N LEU A 70 11.95 6.08 6.44
CA LEU A 70 10.63 5.91 5.85
C LEU A 70 10.23 4.43 5.74
N ALA A 71 11.14 3.55 5.30
CA ALA A 71 10.91 2.11 5.24
C ALA A 71 10.62 1.51 6.62
N ALA A 72 11.41 1.87 7.64
CA ALA A 72 11.16 1.46 9.02
C ALA A 72 9.80 1.95 9.54
N ARG A 73 9.43 3.21 9.26
CA ARG A 73 8.10 3.73 9.60
C ARG A 73 6.99 3.00 8.85
N PHE A 74 7.20 2.63 7.59
CA PHE A 74 6.21 1.92 6.81
C PHE A 74 5.92 0.52 7.39
N VAL A 75 6.95 -0.18 7.89
CA VAL A 75 6.78 -1.44 8.64
C VAL A 75 5.86 -1.24 9.85
N GLU A 76 6.07 -0.17 10.62
CA GLU A 76 5.23 0.15 11.78
C GLU A 76 3.78 0.48 11.39
N VAL A 77 3.59 1.15 10.25
CA VAL A 77 2.27 1.46 9.69
C VAL A 77 1.53 0.18 9.29
N VAL A 78 2.19 -0.71 8.54
CA VAL A 78 1.61 -2.00 8.11
C VAL A 78 1.29 -2.90 9.31
N ALA A 79 2.10 -2.83 10.37
CA ALA A 79 1.84 -3.54 11.60
C ALA A 79 0.74 -2.90 12.48
N GLY A 80 0.16 -1.76 12.08
CA GLY A 80 -0.86 -1.04 12.83
C GLY A 80 -0.33 -0.35 14.09
N ARG A 81 0.99 -0.15 14.20
CA ARG A 81 1.66 0.53 15.33
C ARG A 81 1.90 2.02 15.07
N ALA A 82 1.69 2.48 13.84
CA ALA A 82 1.75 3.89 13.45
C ALA A 82 0.59 4.24 12.50
N ALA A 83 0.18 5.51 12.49
CA ALA A 83 -0.87 5.99 11.60
C ALA A 83 -0.35 6.14 10.15
N PRO A 84 -1.13 5.73 9.13
CA PRO A 84 -0.71 5.84 7.73
C PRO A 84 -0.73 7.28 7.21
N GLU A 85 -1.59 8.16 7.72
CA GLU A 85 -1.76 9.52 7.15
C GLU A 85 -0.52 10.41 7.33
N PRO A 86 0.14 10.47 8.51
CA PRO A 86 1.39 11.20 8.64
C PRO A 86 2.51 10.61 7.78
N PHE A 87 2.59 9.28 7.70
CA PHE A 87 3.56 8.61 6.83
C PHE A 87 3.36 8.98 5.36
N ALA A 88 2.12 8.92 4.86
CA ALA A 88 1.78 9.25 3.48
C ALA A 88 2.14 10.69 3.12
N ARG A 89 1.88 11.64 4.03
CA ARG A 89 2.25 13.06 3.83
C ARG A 89 3.77 13.24 3.77
N ASP A 90 4.51 12.61 4.69
CA ASP A 90 5.96 12.77 4.77
C ASP A 90 6.65 12.12 3.57
N LEU A 91 6.23 10.93 3.17
CA LEU A 91 6.72 10.28 1.95
C LEU A 91 6.38 11.12 0.72
N GLY A 92 5.11 11.51 0.58
CA GLY A 92 4.64 12.32 -0.56
C GLY A 92 5.37 13.65 -0.73
N ALA A 93 5.74 14.31 0.37
CA ALA A 93 6.53 15.54 0.34
C ALA A 93 7.99 15.33 -0.11
N GLY A 94 8.50 14.10 0.02
CA GLY A 94 9.84 13.71 -0.41
C GLY A 94 9.92 13.16 -1.84
N LEU A 95 8.78 12.88 -2.48
CA LEU A 95 8.75 12.38 -3.85
C LEU A 95 9.04 13.49 -4.85
N SER A 96 9.85 13.18 -5.86
CA SER A 96 10.19 14.11 -6.93
C SER A 96 9.35 13.88 -8.18
N SER A 97 9.62 14.68 -9.22
CA SER A 97 8.96 14.54 -10.52
C SER A 97 9.42 13.32 -11.33
N SER A 98 10.44 12.58 -10.87
CA SER A 98 10.82 11.31 -11.52
C SER A 98 9.89 10.16 -11.14
N THR A 99 9.22 10.26 -9.99
CA THR A 99 8.22 9.29 -9.55
C THR A 99 6.92 9.47 -10.33
N THR A 100 6.30 8.37 -10.75
CA THR A 100 5.15 8.44 -11.67
C THR A 100 3.91 9.00 -10.99
N ALA A 101 3.00 9.60 -11.77
CA ALA A 101 1.74 10.13 -11.23
C ALA A 101 0.91 9.06 -10.49
N SER A 102 0.95 7.81 -10.97
CA SER A 102 0.28 6.69 -10.32
C SER A 102 0.91 6.33 -8.96
N GLU A 103 2.23 6.43 -8.83
CA GLU A 103 2.92 6.18 -7.55
C GLU A 103 2.68 7.32 -6.55
N HIS A 104 2.65 8.57 -7.02
CA HIS A 104 2.21 9.72 -6.21
C HIS A 104 0.78 9.52 -5.68
N ASP A 105 -0.13 9.07 -6.54
CA ASP A 105 -1.51 8.77 -6.14
C ASP A 105 -1.56 7.60 -5.15
N LEU A 106 -0.79 6.55 -5.37
CA LEU A 106 -0.69 5.40 -4.47
C LEU A 106 -0.20 5.81 -3.08
N VAL A 107 0.89 6.58 -3.00
CA VAL A 107 1.45 7.09 -1.75
C VAL A 107 0.43 7.98 -1.02
N THR A 108 -0.23 8.89 -1.74
CA THR A 108 -1.28 9.75 -1.18
C THR A 108 -2.42 8.95 -0.57
N ASN A 109 -2.76 7.80 -1.18
CA ASN A 109 -3.84 6.93 -0.74
C ASN A 109 -3.37 5.74 0.12
N THR A 110 -2.17 5.77 0.70
CA THR A 110 -1.65 4.70 1.57
C THR A 110 -2.64 4.29 2.65
N ALA A 111 -3.37 5.25 3.25
CA ALA A 111 -4.37 4.96 4.27
C ALA A 111 -5.51 4.04 3.78
N ARG A 112 -5.86 4.07 2.49
CA ARG A 112 -6.83 3.13 1.89
C ARG A 112 -6.26 1.72 1.84
N VAL A 113 -5.02 1.59 1.34
CA VAL A 113 -4.29 0.32 1.24
C VAL A 113 -4.18 -0.34 2.62
N ILE A 114 -3.81 0.43 3.63
CA ILE A 114 -3.65 -0.03 5.01
C ILE A 114 -4.98 -0.43 5.66
N ARG A 115 -6.09 0.26 5.36
CA ARG A 115 -7.42 -0.17 5.82
C ARG A 115 -7.83 -1.52 5.24
N ILE A 116 -7.55 -1.77 3.96
CA ILE A 116 -7.76 -3.08 3.34
C ILE A 116 -6.89 -4.13 4.04
N THR A 117 -5.60 -3.85 4.23
CA THR A 117 -4.66 -4.74 4.94
C THR A 117 -5.21 -5.15 6.30
N HIS A 118 -5.67 -4.19 7.12
CA HIS A 118 -6.17 -4.49 8.45
C HIS A 118 -7.54 -5.18 8.49
N GLY A 119 -8.27 -5.20 7.37
CA GLY A 119 -9.52 -5.94 7.20
C GLY A 119 -9.34 -7.43 6.92
N PHE A 120 -8.13 -7.89 6.60
CA PHE A 120 -7.85 -9.31 6.34
C PHE A 120 -7.73 -10.16 7.62
N GLU A 121 -7.77 -11.47 7.42
CA GLU A 121 -7.55 -12.47 8.48
C GLU A 121 -6.15 -12.33 9.10
N LYS A 122 -6.03 -12.72 10.37
CA LYS A 122 -4.79 -12.57 11.14
C LYS A 122 -3.57 -13.16 10.42
N THR A 123 -3.69 -14.37 9.87
CA THR A 123 -2.59 -15.06 9.16
C THR A 123 -2.16 -14.33 7.89
N GLN A 124 -3.11 -13.74 7.16
CA GLN A 124 -2.84 -12.93 5.98
C GLN A 124 -2.11 -11.64 6.36
N ARG A 125 -2.58 -10.94 7.41
CA ARG A 125 -1.92 -9.72 7.92
C ARG A 125 -0.49 -9.98 8.38
N GLU A 126 -0.25 -11.08 9.10
CA GLU A 126 1.08 -11.48 9.53
C GLU A 126 2.00 -11.77 8.34
N ALA A 127 1.48 -12.43 7.30
CA ALA A 127 2.25 -12.69 6.08
C ALA A 127 2.60 -11.39 5.34
N LEU A 128 1.65 -10.45 5.22
CA LEU A 128 1.87 -9.14 4.59
C LEU A 128 2.87 -8.29 5.38
N ALA A 129 2.72 -8.21 6.70
CA ALA A 129 3.64 -7.47 7.56
C ALA A 129 5.07 -8.05 7.51
N ARG A 130 5.21 -9.38 7.51
CA ARG A 130 6.51 -10.04 7.34
C ARG A 130 7.11 -9.74 5.97
N CYS A 131 6.31 -9.74 4.91
CA CYS A 131 6.77 -9.42 3.56
C CYS A 131 7.39 -8.01 3.51
N VAL A 132 6.68 -6.99 4.01
CA VAL A 132 7.18 -5.62 4.04
C VAL A 132 8.40 -5.47 4.95
N HIS A 133 8.41 -6.14 6.10
CA HIS A 133 9.54 -6.12 7.01
C HIS A 133 10.84 -6.68 6.41
N VAL A 134 10.75 -7.73 5.59
CA VAL A 134 11.93 -8.32 4.92
C VAL A 134 12.48 -7.42 3.82
N MET A 135 11.65 -6.58 3.20
CA MET A 135 12.08 -5.63 2.16
C MET A 135 12.71 -4.34 2.72
N ALA A 136 12.43 -4.00 3.98
CA ALA A 136 12.75 -2.71 4.59
C ALA A 136 14.18 -2.63 5.16
#